data_AF-A0A059X6G1-F1
#
_entry.id   AF-A0A059X6G1-F1
#
_cell.length_a   1.000
_cell.length_b   1.000
_cell.length_c   1.000
_cell.angle_alpha   90.00
_cell.angle_beta   90.00
_cell.angle_gamma   90.00
#
_symmetry.space_group_name_H-M   'P 1'
#
loop_
_entity.id
_entity.type
_entity.pdbx_description
1 polymer ?
#
loop_
_entity_poly.entity_id
_entity_poly.type
_entity_poly.pdbx_seq_one_letter_code
_entity_poly.pdbx_strand_id
1 'polypeptide(L)'
;MHEPDALTRELMLENETLRSRMAYLLEQAERNHSIMTRHQAFDLQIVGASSFQELVSTIFGTLPIISELDTVTLSLVDPEADIYTVMHKLGVDYEQLPNLLFCEQAEELGFKIIEGRRPRPVLGPYAPSRHGAMFPQPPKGLQSVALVPLLRRRY
;
A
#
# COMPACT_ATOMS: atom_id res chain seq x y z
N MET A 1 15.85 18.17 57.08
CA MET A 1 15.11 17.85 55.84
C MET A 1 14.73 19.19 55.22
N HIS A 2 15.54 19.69 54.28
CA HIS A 2 15.37 21.03 53.71
C HIS A 2 14.43 20.88 52.51
N GLU A 3 13.27 21.54 52.53
CA GLU A 3 12.38 21.54 51.37
C GLU A 3 13.09 22.19 50.16
N PRO A 4 13.00 21.62 48.95
CA PRO A 4 13.58 22.23 47.77
C PRO A 4 12.92 23.59 47.50
N ASP A 5 13.74 24.59 47.16
CA ASP A 5 13.32 25.95 46.84
C ASP A 5 12.31 25.94 45.67
N ALA A 6 11.37 26.88 45.61
CA ALA A 6 10.28 26.87 44.62
C ALA A 6 10.80 26.81 43.18
N LEU A 7 11.92 27.50 42.92
CA LEU A 7 12.65 27.47 41.65
C LEU A 7 13.23 26.08 41.34
N THR A 8 13.69 25.33 42.34
CA THR A 8 14.19 23.96 42.14
C THR A 8 13.05 23.02 41.77
N ARG A 9 11.86 23.18 42.36
CA ARG A 9 10.69 22.37 42.00
C ARG A 9 10.23 22.65 40.57
N GLU A 10 10.21 23.92 40.17
CA GLU A 10 9.86 24.34 38.81
C GLU A 10 10.84 23.75 37.78
N LEU A 11 12.15 23.84 38.03
CA LEU A 11 13.18 23.23 37.17
C LEU A 11 13.07 21.70 37.12
N MET A 12 12.72 21.03 38.21
CA MET A 12 12.51 19.57 38.22
C MET A 12 11.31 19.17 37.37
N LEU A 13 10.20 19.91 37.46
CA LEU A 13 9.00 19.70 36.64
C LEU A 13 9.28 19.96 35.15
N GLU A 14 10.03 21.00 34.83
CA GLU A 14 10.45 21.28 33.46
C GLU A 14 11.35 20.18 32.91
N ASN A 15 12.31 19.68 33.71
CA ASN A 15 13.19 18.59 33.30
C ASN A 15 12.41 17.30 33.04
N GLU A 16 11.44 16.96 33.90
CA GLU A 16 10.58 15.80 33.71
C GLU A 16 9.72 15.93 32.44
N THR A 17 9.14 17.11 32.22
CA THR A 17 8.35 17.41 31.01
C THR A 17 9.21 17.30 29.74
N LEU A 18 10.43 17.83 29.75
CA LEU A 18 11.37 17.73 28.63
C LEU A 18 11.78 16.29 28.37
N ARG A 19 12.07 15.50 29.41
CA ARG A 19 12.38 14.07 29.28
C ARG A 19 11.21 13.29 28.69
N SER A 20 9.98 13.56 29.12
CA SER A 20 8.78 12.94 28.57
C SER A 20 8.61 13.25 27.08
N ARG A 21 8.78 14.52 26.69
CA ARG A 21 8.73 14.93 25.27
C ARG A 21 9.83 14.29 24.44
N MET A 22 11.05 14.21 24.97
CA MET A 22 12.17 13.58 24.27
C MET A 22 11.94 12.08 24.08
N ALA A 23 11.44 11.38 25.11
CA ALA A 23 11.08 9.97 25.01
C ALA A 23 10.00 9.73 23.94
N TYR A 24 8.97 10.59 23.91
CA TYR A 24 7.95 10.53 22.88
C TYR A 24 8.52 10.73 21.47
N LEU A 25 9.38 11.74 21.26
CA LEU A 25 10.00 11.99 19.96
C LEU A 25 10.88 10.83 19.49
N LEU A 26 11.63 10.20 20.40
CA LEU A 26 12.44 9.02 20.08
C LEU A 26 11.55 7.83 19.69
N GLU A 27 10.45 7.59 20.40
CA GLU A 27 9.48 6.54 20.05
C GLU A 27 8.89 6.78 18.65
N GLN A 28 8.53 8.03 18.33
CA GLN A 28 8.06 8.37 16.98
C GLN A 28 9.15 8.17 15.92
N ALA A 29 10.40 8.55 16.21
CA ALA A 29 11.51 8.40 15.29
C ALA A 29 11.77 6.91 14.96
N GLU A 30 11.79 6.05 15.98
CA GLU A 30 11.96 4.60 15.80
C GLU A 30 10.82 3.97 14.98
N ARG A 31 9.56 4.34 15.27
CA ARG A 31 8.42 3.88 14.47
C ARG A 31 8.53 4.32 13.01
N ASN A 32 8.86 5.59 12.77
CA ASN A 32 9.02 6.11 11.42
C ASN A 32 10.19 5.44 10.69
N HIS A 33 11.30 5.18 11.38
CA HIS A 33 12.43 4.46 10.81
C HIS A 33 12.04 3.04 10.41
N SER A 34 11.36 2.30 11.28
CA SER A 34 10.86 0.95 10.97
C SER A 34 9.93 0.92 9.75
N ILE A 35 9.00 1.88 9.66
CA ILE A 35 8.12 2.03 8.49
C ILE A 35 8.94 2.30 7.22
N MET A 36 9.88 3.25 7.28
CA MET A 36 10.75 3.60 6.16
C MET A 36 11.57 2.39 5.67
N THR A 37 12.20 1.65 6.57
CA THR A 37 13.02 0.48 6.22
C THR A 37 12.19 -0.61 5.55
N ARG A 38 10.96 -0.86 6.04
CA ARG A 38 10.05 -1.83 5.40
C ARG A 38 9.67 -1.41 3.98
N HIS A 39 9.36 -0.12 3.76
CA HIS A 39 9.06 0.38 2.41
C HIS A 39 10.28 0.32 1.47
N GLN A 40 11.46 0.69 1.95
CA GLN A 40 12.69 0.59 1.15
C GLN A 40 13.01 -0.86 0.75
N ALA A 41 12.82 -1.82 1.67
CA ALA A 41 13.02 -3.24 1.38
C ALA A 41 12.03 -3.74 0.31
N PHE A 42 10.77 -3.31 0.37
CA PHE A 42 9.77 -3.62 -0.64
C PHE A 42 10.13 -3.02 -2.00
N ASP A 43 10.53 -1.76 -2.06
CA ASP A 43 10.96 -1.12 -3.31
C ASP A 43 12.12 -1.88 -3.96
N LEU A 44 13.09 -2.34 -3.15
CA LEU A 44 14.19 -3.17 -3.63
C LEU A 44 13.73 -4.53 -4.17
N GLN A 45 12.77 -5.20 -3.52
CA GLN A 45 12.20 -6.47 -4.03
C GLN A 45 11.48 -6.26 -5.36
N ILE A 46 10.71 -5.18 -5.49
CA ILE A 46 10.00 -4.83 -6.72
C ILE A 46 10.98 -4.54 -7.87
N VAL A 47 12.04 -3.78 -7.61
CA VAL A 47 13.09 -3.48 -8.62
C VAL A 47 13.92 -4.71 -8.95
N GLY A 48 14.14 -5.60 -7.98
CA GLY A 48 14.93 -6.81 -8.12
C GLY A 48 14.19 -8.00 -8.73
N ALA A 49 12.86 -7.92 -8.91
CA ALA A 49 12.06 -9.01 -9.44
C ALA A 49 12.51 -9.39 -10.86
N SER A 50 12.89 -10.65 -11.03
CA SER A 50 13.42 -11.23 -12.27
C SER A 50 12.32 -11.66 -13.25
N SER A 51 11.08 -11.75 -12.78
CA SER A 51 9.92 -12.13 -13.58
C SER A 51 8.65 -11.41 -13.12
N PHE A 52 7.64 -11.37 -14.00
CA PHE A 52 6.34 -10.81 -13.65
C PHE A 52 5.67 -11.59 -12.50
N GLN A 53 5.82 -12.92 -12.46
CA GLN A 53 5.26 -13.75 -11.38
C GLN A 53 5.89 -13.39 -10.03
N GLU A 54 7.21 -13.20 -9.98
CA GLU A 54 7.92 -12.77 -8.78
C GLU A 54 7.46 -11.38 -8.33
N LEU A 55 7.31 -10.44 -9.29
CA LEU A 55 6.80 -9.10 -9.03
C LEU A 55 5.41 -9.13 -8.39
N VAL A 56 4.47 -9.85 -8.99
CA VAL A 56 3.09 -9.92 -8.51
C VAL A 56 2.98 -10.71 -7.20
N SER A 57 3.76 -11.78 -7.04
CA SER A 57 3.84 -12.51 -5.77
C SER A 57 4.35 -11.62 -4.64
N THR A 58 5.33 -10.76 -4.92
CA THR A 58 5.84 -9.76 -3.97
C THR A 58 4.77 -8.73 -3.62
N ILE A 59 4.02 -8.24 -4.61
CA ILE A 59 2.91 -7.28 -4.38
C ILE A 59 1.85 -7.93 -3.47
N PHE A 60 1.42 -9.16 -3.73
CA PHE A 60 0.36 -9.78 -2.93
C PHE A 60 0.84 -10.33 -1.58
N GLY A 61 2.12 -10.72 -1.45
CA GLY A 61 2.67 -11.25 -0.21
C GLY A 61 3.20 -10.17 0.74
N THR A 62 3.95 -9.21 0.22
CA THR A 62 4.69 -8.24 1.05
C THR A 62 3.92 -6.95 1.27
N LEU A 63 3.26 -6.40 0.24
CA LEU A 63 2.60 -5.09 0.32
C LEU A 63 1.51 -5.02 1.41
N PRO A 64 0.62 -6.03 1.57
CA PRO A 64 -0.40 -6.00 2.62
C PRO A 64 0.22 -5.97 4.02
N ILE A 65 1.32 -6.67 4.23
CA ILE A 65 1.99 -6.78 5.54
C ILE A 65 2.64 -5.45 5.92
N ILE A 66 3.39 -4.84 5.00
CA ILE A 66 4.12 -3.60 5.30
C ILE A 66 3.21 -2.38 5.41
N SER A 67 2.05 -2.43 4.74
CA SER A 67 1.08 -1.32 4.67
C SER A 67 -0.17 -1.56 5.51
N GLU A 68 -0.21 -2.66 6.28
CA GLU A 68 -1.34 -3.04 7.15
C GLU A 68 -2.68 -3.07 6.40
N LEU A 69 -2.70 -3.66 5.20
CA LEU A 69 -3.88 -3.75 4.35
C LEU A 69 -4.54 -5.12 4.49
N ASP A 70 -5.88 -5.14 4.54
CA ASP A 70 -6.65 -6.39 4.62
C ASP A 70 -6.57 -7.22 3.32
N THR A 71 -6.42 -6.56 2.17
CA THR A 71 -6.33 -7.21 0.86
C THR A 71 -5.71 -6.28 -0.19
N VAL A 72 -5.06 -6.85 -1.19
CA VAL A 72 -4.49 -6.15 -2.35
C VAL A 72 -4.85 -6.95 -3.60
N THR A 73 -5.38 -6.26 -4.60
CA THR A 73 -5.62 -6.80 -5.94
C THR A 73 -4.91 -5.95 -6.99
N LEU A 74 -4.60 -6.55 -8.14
CA LEU A 74 -3.98 -5.89 -9.28
C LEU A 74 -4.80 -6.20 -10.53
N SER A 75 -5.36 -5.15 -11.15
CA SER A 75 -6.08 -5.27 -12.42
C SER A 75 -5.21 -4.78 -13.58
N LEU A 76 -5.11 -5.59 -14.62
CA LEU A 76 -4.45 -5.25 -15.88
C LEU A 76 -5.49 -5.06 -16.98
N VAL A 77 -5.34 -4.00 -17.78
CA VAL A 77 -6.16 -3.81 -18.98
C VAL A 77 -5.52 -4.61 -20.11
N ASP A 78 -6.23 -5.60 -20.63
CA ASP A 78 -5.75 -6.55 -21.63
C ASP A 78 -6.85 -6.83 -22.68
N PRO A 79 -7.15 -5.87 -23.57
CA PRO A 79 -8.30 -5.95 -24.48
C PRO A 79 -8.27 -7.14 -25.44
N GLU A 80 -7.07 -7.61 -25.80
CA GLU A 80 -6.86 -8.71 -26.75
C GLU A 80 -6.41 -10.01 -26.05
N ALA A 81 -6.41 -10.05 -24.71
CA ALA A 81 -5.89 -11.15 -23.91
C ALA A 81 -4.42 -11.52 -24.24
N ASP A 82 -3.64 -10.58 -24.77
CA ASP A 82 -2.25 -10.76 -25.16
C ASP A 82 -1.36 -10.94 -23.93
N ILE A 83 -1.56 -10.11 -22.91
CA ILE A 83 -0.80 -10.17 -21.67
C ILE A 83 -1.05 -11.51 -20.99
N TYR A 84 -2.33 -11.88 -20.86
CA TYR A 84 -2.76 -13.17 -20.33
C TYR A 84 -2.11 -14.33 -21.10
N THR A 85 -2.21 -14.32 -22.43
CA THR A 85 -1.69 -15.41 -23.27
C THR A 85 -0.17 -15.53 -23.18
N VAL A 86 0.55 -14.41 -23.21
CA VAL A 86 2.02 -14.39 -23.13
C VAL A 86 2.48 -14.89 -21.76
N MET A 87 1.89 -14.39 -20.68
CA MET A 87 2.25 -14.81 -19.33
C MET A 87 1.93 -16.28 -19.07
N HIS A 88 0.77 -16.77 -19.54
CA HIS A 88 0.44 -18.20 -19.48
C HIS A 88 1.50 -19.06 -20.18
N LYS A 89 1.95 -18.64 -21.37
CA LYS A 89 3.02 -19.34 -22.11
C LYS A 89 4.38 -19.29 -21.40
N LEU A 90 4.64 -18.25 -20.62
CA LEU A 90 5.85 -18.12 -19.79
C LEU A 90 5.77 -18.92 -18.48
N GLY A 91 4.68 -19.68 -18.26
CA GLY A 91 4.53 -20.58 -17.11
C GLY A 91 3.93 -19.91 -15.87
N VAL A 92 3.29 -18.75 -16.01
CA VAL A 92 2.56 -18.12 -14.90
C VAL A 92 1.33 -18.94 -14.56
N ASP A 93 1.26 -19.40 -13.31
CA ASP A 93 0.10 -20.11 -12.76
C ASP A 93 -0.87 -19.10 -12.14
N TYR A 94 -2.00 -18.87 -12.82
CA TYR A 94 -3.03 -17.93 -12.35
C TYR A 94 -3.85 -18.46 -11.17
N GLU A 95 -3.90 -19.78 -10.94
CA GLU A 95 -4.60 -20.33 -9.78
C GLU A 95 -3.92 -19.91 -8.48
N GLN A 96 -2.60 -19.65 -8.54
CA GLN A 96 -1.82 -19.11 -7.43
C GLN A 96 -1.93 -17.59 -7.28
N LEU A 97 -2.57 -16.90 -8.24
CA LEU A 97 -2.69 -15.45 -8.29
C LEU A 97 -4.16 -15.00 -8.41
N PRO A 98 -5.07 -15.40 -7.48
CA PRO A 98 -6.50 -15.06 -7.56
C PRO A 98 -6.80 -13.56 -7.46
N ASN A 99 -5.83 -12.77 -6.98
CA ASN A 99 -5.90 -11.32 -6.86
C ASN A 99 -5.36 -10.58 -8.09
N LEU A 100 -4.85 -11.31 -9.10
CA LEU A 100 -4.49 -10.77 -10.40
C LEU A 100 -5.69 -10.85 -11.33
N LEU A 101 -6.17 -9.71 -11.78
CA LEU A 101 -7.40 -9.55 -12.55
C LEU A 101 -7.07 -8.98 -13.92
N PHE A 102 -7.88 -9.33 -14.91
CA PHE A 102 -7.79 -8.81 -16.27
C PHE A 102 -9.11 -8.15 -16.63
N CYS A 103 -9.04 -6.97 -17.23
CA CYS A 103 -10.17 -6.20 -17.71
C CYS A 103 -9.98 -5.94 -19.20
N GLU A 104 -11.05 -5.99 -19.99
CA GLU A 104 -10.96 -5.69 -21.42
C GLU A 104 -10.85 -4.18 -21.64
N GLN A 105 -11.52 -3.39 -20.81
CA GLN A 105 -11.63 -1.95 -20.95
C GLN A 105 -11.08 -1.21 -19.73
N ALA A 106 -10.46 -0.04 -19.95
CA ALA A 106 -9.90 0.76 -18.87
C ALA A 106 -10.99 1.37 -17.95
N GLU A 107 -12.20 1.52 -18.48
CA GLU A 107 -13.39 2.01 -17.77
C GLU A 107 -13.79 1.07 -16.63
N GLU A 108 -13.50 -0.22 -16.75
CA GLU A 108 -13.77 -1.24 -15.71
C GLU A 108 -12.93 -1.04 -14.45
N LEU A 109 -11.80 -0.33 -14.55
CA LEU A 109 -10.93 -0.03 -13.42
C LEU A 109 -11.54 0.96 -12.41
N GLY A 110 -12.72 1.53 -12.71
CA GLY A 110 -13.44 2.43 -11.81
C GLY A 110 -12.84 3.83 -11.69
N PHE A 111 -11.85 4.19 -12.51
CA PHE A 111 -11.32 5.54 -12.60
C PHE A 111 -12.17 6.40 -13.52
N LYS A 112 -12.30 7.69 -13.18
CA LYS A 112 -12.84 8.68 -14.11
C LYS A 112 -11.80 8.97 -15.18
N ILE A 113 -11.98 8.40 -16.36
CA ILE A 113 -11.16 8.71 -17.53
C ILE A 113 -11.68 10.03 -18.11
N ILE A 114 -10.84 11.05 -18.06
CA ILE A 114 -11.12 12.37 -18.65
C ILE A 114 -10.04 12.58 -19.70
N GLU A 115 -10.43 12.84 -20.94
CA GLU A 115 -9.50 13.08 -22.05
C GLU A 115 -8.43 14.12 -21.65
N GLY A 116 -7.18 13.80 -21.94
CA GLY A 116 -6.04 14.66 -21.62
C GLY A 116 -5.65 14.73 -20.14
N ARG A 117 -6.33 14.02 -19.24
CA ARG A 117 -5.98 13.98 -17.81
C ARG A 117 -5.60 12.57 -17.36
N ARG A 118 -4.52 12.49 -16.58
CA ARG A 118 -4.13 11.25 -15.92
C ARG A 118 -5.15 10.91 -14.83
N PRO A 119 -5.59 9.65 -14.73
CA PRO A 119 -6.43 9.21 -13.62
C PRO A 119 -5.69 9.46 -12.30
N ARG A 120 -6.46 9.84 -11.27
CA ARG A 120 -5.93 10.12 -9.94
C ARG A 120 -6.26 8.97 -9.00
N PRO A 121 -5.43 8.74 -7.96
CA PRO A 121 -5.79 7.84 -6.88
C PRO A 121 -7.13 8.24 -6.26
N VAL A 122 -7.93 7.24 -5.90
CA VAL A 122 -9.23 7.40 -5.26
C VAL A 122 -9.22 6.64 -3.95
N LEU A 123 -9.56 7.30 -2.84
CA LEU A 123 -9.76 6.69 -1.53
C LEU A 123 -11.21 6.91 -1.12
N GLY A 124 -11.89 5.87 -0.65
CA GLY A 124 -13.28 5.99 -0.22
C GLY A 124 -13.83 4.73 0.42
N PRO A 125 -15.11 4.75 0.83
CA PRO A 125 -15.77 3.60 1.40
C PRO A 125 -15.88 2.47 0.36
N TYR A 126 -15.80 1.23 0.83
CA TYR A 126 -16.04 0.07 0.00
C TYR A 126 -17.53 -0.02 -0.37
N ALA A 127 -17.82 -0.09 -1.67
CA ALA A 127 -19.15 -0.27 -2.21
C ALA A 127 -19.16 -1.51 -3.12
N PRO A 128 -19.81 -2.61 -2.73
CA PRO A 128 -19.80 -3.87 -3.50
C PRO A 128 -20.24 -3.70 -4.96
N SER A 129 -21.23 -2.84 -5.23
CA SER A 129 -21.72 -2.56 -6.58
C SER A 129 -20.70 -1.88 -7.50
N ARG A 130 -19.71 -1.19 -6.93
CA ARG A 130 -18.68 -0.47 -7.66
C ARG A 130 -17.33 -1.19 -7.67
N HIS A 131 -17.03 -1.90 -6.59
CA HIS A 131 -15.71 -2.48 -6.34
C HIS A 131 -15.69 -4.00 -6.40
N GLY A 132 -16.85 -4.68 -6.50
CA GLY A 132 -16.92 -6.14 -6.49
C GLY A 132 -16.08 -6.81 -7.58
N ALA A 133 -16.02 -6.23 -8.78
CA ALA A 133 -15.18 -6.74 -9.87
C ALA A 133 -13.67 -6.62 -9.56
N MET A 134 -13.24 -5.59 -8.81
CA MET A 134 -11.84 -5.37 -8.41
C MET A 134 -11.45 -6.16 -7.16
N PHE A 135 -12.42 -6.67 -6.40
CA PHE A 135 -12.22 -7.45 -5.19
C PHE A 135 -13.14 -8.67 -5.24
N PRO A 136 -12.80 -9.71 -6.03
CA PRO A 136 -13.65 -10.88 -6.22
C PRO A 136 -13.83 -11.69 -4.92
N GLN A 137 -12.87 -11.61 -4.01
CA GLN A 137 -12.90 -12.26 -2.70
C GLN A 137 -12.63 -11.21 -1.60
N PRO A 138 -13.58 -10.28 -1.36
CA PRO A 138 -13.36 -9.24 -0.37
C PRO A 138 -13.35 -9.85 1.03
N PRO A 139 -12.39 -9.48 1.91
CA PRO A 139 -12.39 -9.95 3.29
C PRO A 139 -13.64 -9.47 4.02
N LYS A 140 -14.06 -10.24 5.03
CA LYS A 140 -15.23 -9.87 5.85
C LYS A 140 -14.94 -8.56 6.56
N GLY A 141 -15.82 -7.58 6.36
CA GLY A 141 -15.72 -6.27 7.03
C GLY A 141 -14.87 -5.23 6.30
N LEU A 142 -14.51 -5.43 5.01
CA LEU A 142 -13.84 -4.41 4.21
C LEU A 142 -14.66 -3.10 4.20
N GLN A 143 -14.14 -2.04 4.81
CA GLN A 143 -14.86 -0.77 4.99
C GLN A 143 -14.45 0.31 4.00
N SER A 144 -13.21 0.30 3.56
CA SER A 144 -12.62 1.31 2.67
C SER A 144 -11.72 0.66 1.65
N VAL A 145 -11.53 1.35 0.53
CA VAL A 145 -10.60 0.94 -0.53
C VAL A 145 -9.86 2.14 -1.08
N ALA A 146 -8.61 1.91 -1.47
CA ALA A 146 -7.80 2.82 -2.25
C ALA A 146 -7.56 2.22 -3.64
N LEU A 147 -7.91 2.96 -4.69
CA LEU A 147 -7.61 2.62 -6.07
C LEU A 147 -6.47 3.52 -6.54
N VAL A 148 -5.37 2.92 -6.99
CA VAL A 148 -4.18 3.65 -7.46
C VAL A 148 -3.92 3.30 -8.92
N PRO A 149 -3.99 4.26 -9.86
CA PRO A 149 -3.73 3.97 -11.26
C PRO A 149 -2.23 3.77 -11.49
N LEU A 150 -1.85 2.61 -12.04
CA LEU A 150 -0.48 2.33 -12.44
C LEU A 150 -0.28 2.78 -13.89
N LEU A 151 0.45 3.88 -14.04
CA LEU A 151 0.76 4.45 -15.35
C LEU A 151 2.23 4.22 -15.67
N ARG A 152 2.51 3.59 -16.81
CA ARG A 152 3.87 3.50 -17.33
C ARG A 152 4.36 4.91 -17.68
N ARG A 153 5.44 5.37 -17.05
CA ARG A 153 6.16 6.56 -17.53
C ARG A 153 6.77 6.22 -18.89
N ARG A 154 6.19 6.76 -19.96
CA ARG A 154 6.86 6.83 -21.26
C ARG A 154 7.81 8.02 -21.19
N TYR A 155 9.11 7.75 -21.31
CA TYR A 155 10.14 8.75 -21.57
C TYR A 155 10.18 9.04 -23.06
#